data_AF-G0P3F5-F1
#
_entry.id   AF-G0P3F5-F1
#
_cell.length_a   1.000
_cell.length_b   1.000
_cell.length_c   1.000
_cell.angle_alpha   90.00
_cell.angle_beta   90.00
_cell.angle_gamma   90.00
#
_symmetry.space_group_name_H-M   'P 1'
#
loop_
_entity.id
_entity.type
_entity.pdbx_description
1 polymer ?
#
loop_
_entity_poly.entity_id
_entity_poly.type
_entity_poly.pdbx_seq_one_letter_code
_entity_poly.pdbx_strand_id
1 'polypeptide(L)'
;MFDFDNFETVLTSEFRNFATQIARGSLENYFDDDFDQVAGYKGWLLVLLLKEDAGGAYIVPTFYRPLSSYYKILNVRILINPVNHLNPENERFKYADRFNFKMEYCIKGKKMYLSELLDEKNGWLNVRHVSEHFTNSEFLGHLGSSEIKMWAILF
;
A
#
# COMPACT_ATOMS: atom_id res chain seq x y z
N MET A 1 -7.69 20.27 26.56
CA MET A 1 -6.34 19.94 26.12
C MET A 1 -6.43 18.51 25.64
N PHE A 2 -6.33 18.25 24.34
CA PHE A 2 -6.29 16.87 23.86
C PHE A 2 -4.93 16.31 24.29
N ASP A 3 -4.94 15.26 25.12
CA ASP A 3 -3.77 14.44 25.37
C ASP A 3 -3.36 13.83 24.02
N PHE A 4 -2.33 14.39 23.41
CA PHE A 4 -1.62 13.75 22.31
C PHE A 4 -0.65 12.74 22.92
N ASP A 5 -1.18 11.71 23.57
CA ASP A 5 -0.42 10.48 23.75
C ASP A 5 0.04 10.04 22.36
N ASN A 6 1.31 9.60 22.24
CA ASN A 6 1.87 9.08 20.99
C ASN A 6 1.06 7.85 20.56
N PHE A 7 -0.01 8.03 19.77
CA PHE A 7 -0.76 6.94 19.18
C PHE A 7 0.01 6.44 17.95
N GLU A 8 0.98 5.57 18.19
CA GLU A 8 1.54 4.75 17.11
C GLU A 8 0.41 3.90 16.53
N THR A 9 -0.08 4.30 15.36
CA THR A 9 -1.14 3.58 14.65
C THR A 9 -0.52 2.86 13.48
N VAL A 10 -0.77 1.55 13.39
CA VAL A 10 -0.27 0.70 12.32
C VAL A 10 -1.45 0.33 11.43
N LEU A 11 -1.44 0.84 10.20
CA LEU A 11 -2.43 0.52 9.17
C LEU A 11 -1.86 -0.51 8.21
N THR A 12 -2.58 -1.62 8.03
CA THR A 12 -2.15 -2.71 7.15
C THR A 12 -3.08 -2.88 5.97
N SER A 13 -2.52 -2.93 4.77
CA SER A 13 -3.27 -3.22 3.54
C SER A 13 -2.73 -4.46 2.86
N GLU A 14 -3.62 -5.34 2.43
CA GLU A 14 -3.30 -6.51 1.61
C GLU A 14 -4.05 -6.42 0.28
N PHE A 15 -3.31 -6.39 -0.84
CA PHE A 15 -3.90 -6.37 -2.18
C PHE A 15 -3.85 -7.76 -2.78
N ARG A 16 -4.98 -8.48 -2.72
CA ARG A 16 -5.13 -9.81 -3.32
C ARG A 16 -5.23 -9.74 -4.83
N ASN A 17 -4.81 -10.77 -5.54
CA ASN A 17 -4.82 -10.81 -7.01
C ASN A 17 -4.14 -9.58 -7.62
N PHE A 18 -3.07 -9.09 -6.97
CA PHE A 18 -2.44 -7.80 -7.28
C PHE A 18 -2.17 -7.63 -8.78
N ALA A 19 -1.55 -8.63 -9.41
CA ALA A 19 -1.20 -8.60 -10.84
C ALA A 19 -2.41 -8.33 -11.75
N THR A 20 -3.55 -8.98 -11.47
CA THR A 20 -4.79 -8.81 -12.24
C THR A 20 -5.47 -7.48 -11.93
N GLN A 21 -5.49 -7.07 -10.66
CA GLN A 21 -6.21 -5.87 -10.28
C GLN A 21 -5.47 -4.59 -10.69
N ILE A 22 -4.14 -4.53 -10.55
CA ILE A 22 -3.37 -3.32 -10.86
C ILE A 22 -3.44 -2.95 -12.34
N ALA A 23 -3.67 -3.92 -13.22
CA ALA A 23 -3.92 -3.71 -14.64
C ALA A 23 -5.15 -2.82 -14.93
N ARG A 24 -6.04 -2.61 -13.95
CA ARG A 24 -7.21 -1.71 -14.04
C ARG A 24 -6.86 -0.24 -13.77
N GLY A 25 -5.60 0.07 -13.44
CA GLY A 25 -5.08 1.43 -13.33
C GLY A 25 -4.82 1.89 -11.89
N SER A 26 -5.65 1.51 -10.92
CA SER A 26 -5.40 1.80 -9.51
C SER A 26 -5.91 0.70 -8.59
N LEU A 27 -5.30 0.60 -7.41
CA LEU A 27 -5.83 -0.17 -6.28
C LEU A 27 -5.98 0.74 -5.08
N GLU A 28 -7.05 0.57 -4.34
CA GLU A 28 -7.45 1.47 -3.27
C GLU A 28 -7.81 0.64 -2.04
N ASN A 29 -7.40 1.13 -0.87
CA ASN A 29 -7.85 0.59 0.41
C ASN A 29 -8.20 1.74 1.36
N TYR A 30 -9.40 1.67 1.93
CA TYR A 30 -9.94 2.65 2.85
C TYR A 30 -9.79 2.16 4.29
N PHE A 31 -9.43 3.07 5.17
CA PHE A 31 -9.20 2.88 6.60
C PHE A 31 -10.21 3.75 7.36
N ASP A 32 -11.44 3.24 7.44
CA ASP A 32 -12.61 3.96 7.94
C ASP A 32 -13.12 3.42 9.28
N ASP A 33 -12.54 2.33 9.76
CA ASP A 33 -12.90 1.70 11.03
C ASP A 33 -12.32 2.45 12.23
N ASP A 34 -12.98 2.33 13.38
CA ASP A 34 -12.56 3.02 14.59
C ASP A 34 -11.20 2.52 15.13
N PHE A 35 -10.77 1.32 14.71
CA PHE A 35 -9.44 0.76 15.04
C PHE A 35 -8.32 1.26 14.10
N ASP A 36 -8.68 1.81 12.94
CA ASP A 36 -7.76 2.31 11.92
C ASP A 36 -7.54 3.84 12.02
N GLN A 37 -7.82 4.39 13.20
CA GLN A 37 -7.74 5.82 13.42
C GLN A 37 -6.31 6.27 13.65
N VAL A 38 -5.84 7.20 12.82
CA VAL A 38 -4.53 7.84 12.99
C VAL A 38 -4.74 9.21 13.62
N ALA A 39 -4.09 9.44 14.76
CA ALA A 39 -4.26 10.65 15.56
C ALA A 39 -5.75 10.94 15.90
N GLY A 40 -6.56 9.89 16.10
CA GLY A 40 -7.99 10.00 16.38
C GLY A 40 -8.86 10.34 15.16
N TYR A 41 -8.34 10.13 13.95
CA TYR A 41 -9.07 10.36 12.70
C TYR A 41 -9.19 9.09 11.88
N LYS A 42 -10.41 8.78 11.44
CA LYS A 42 -10.74 7.78 10.41
C LYS A 42 -10.91 8.43 9.04
N GLY A 43 -10.96 7.65 7.97
CA GLY A 43 -11.15 8.16 6.61
C GLY A 43 -9.94 8.00 5.70
N TRP A 44 -8.86 7.37 6.17
CA TRP A 44 -7.58 7.38 5.46
C TRP A 44 -7.64 6.47 4.24
N LEU A 45 -6.91 6.84 3.19
CA LEU A 45 -6.96 6.13 1.92
C LEU A 45 -5.55 5.85 1.42
N LEU A 46 -5.23 4.58 1.21
CA LEU A 46 -4.01 4.15 0.53
C LEU A 46 -4.35 3.76 -0.90
N VAL A 47 -3.68 4.41 -1.86
CA VAL A 47 -3.83 4.15 -3.29
C VAL A 47 -2.51 3.68 -3.88
N LEU A 48 -2.54 2.59 -4.62
CA LEU A 48 -1.50 2.22 -5.57
C LEU A 48 -1.92 2.68 -6.96
N LEU A 49 -1.29 3.76 -7.46
CA LEU A 49 -1.55 4.27 -8.80
C LEU A 49 -0.57 3.65 -9.80
N LEU A 50 -1.10 2.98 -10.83
CA LEU A 50 -0.31 2.55 -11.99
C LEU A 50 0.07 3.76 -12.82
N LYS A 51 1.36 3.88 -13.15
CA LYS A 51 1.94 4.94 -13.96
C LYS A 51 3.01 4.37 -14.86
N GLU A 52 3.42 5.15 -15.85
CA GLU A 52 4.48 4.78 -16.78
C GLU A 52 5.51 5.90 -16.89
N ASP A 53 6.76 5.51 -17.12
CA ASP A 53 7.85 6.39 -17.53
C ASP A 53 8.82 5.66 -18.47
N ALA A 54 9.96 6.26 -18.78
CA ALA A 54 10.98 5.67 -19.66
C ALA A 54 11.54 4.32 -19.17
N GLY A 55 11.42 4.00 -17.87
CA GLY A 55 11.81 2.72 -17.28
C GLY A 55 10.70 1.67 -17.27
N GLY A 56 9.50 2.00 -17.74
CA GLY A 56 8.35 1.11 -17.82
C GLY A 56 7.25 1.42 -16.81
N ALA A 57 6.32 0.46 -16.64
CA ALA A 57 5.19 0.60 -15.74
C ALA A 57 5.62 0.43 -14.27
N TYR A 58 5.08 1.28 -13.39
CA TYR A 58 5.38 1.30 -11.97
C TYR A 58 4.17 1.71 -11.13
N ILE A 59 4.24 1.42 -9.83
CA ILE A 59 3.32 1.93 -8.82
C ILE A 59 4.02 2.90 -7.88
N VAL A 60 3.22 3.81 -7.31
CA VAL A 60 3.64 4.66 -6.19
C VAL A 60 2.58 4.55 -5.10
N PRO A 61 2.89 3.94 -3.94
CA PRO A 61 2.00 3.98 -2.80
C PRO A 61 1.72 5.42 -2.42
N THR A 62 0.46 5.81 -2.41
CA THR A 62 0.03 7.19 -2.17
C THR A 62 -0.98 7.19 -1.04
N PHE A 63 -0.64 7.83 0.07
CA PHE A 63 -1.47 7.93 1.26
C PHE A 63 -2.18 9.28 1.26
N TYR A 64 -3.51 9.24 1.24
CA TYR A 64 -4.38 10.41 1.26
C TYR A 64 -4.93 10.62 2.66
N ARG A 65 -5.05 11.91 3.02
CA ARG A 65 -5.66 12.35 4.27
C ARG A 65 -7.12 11.87 4.38
N PRO A 66 -7.68 11.84 5.60
CA PRO A 66 -9.09 11.53 5.76
C PRO A 66 -9.97 12.51 5.00
N LEU A 67 -10.93 11.98 4.23
CA LEU A 67 -11.81 12.74 3.33
C LEU A 67 -12.69 13.78 4.05
N SER A 68 -12.77 13.68 5.38
CA SER A 68 -13.42 14.64 6.26
C SER A 68 -12.80 16.06 6.13
N SER A 69 -13.63 17.02 5.75
CA SER A 69 -13.29 18.43 5.46
C SER A 69 -13.07 19.31 6.70
N TYR A 70 -13.07 18.72 7.89
CA TYR A 70 -13.14 19.47 9.15
C TYR A 70 -11.80 20.01 9.68
N TYR A 71 -10.66 19.59 9.12
CA TYR A 71 -9.36 19.85 9.76
C TYR A 71 -8.42 20.67 8.87
N LYS A 72 -7.87 21.75 9.44
CA LYS A 72 -7.05 22.71 8.71
C LYS A 72 -5.57 22.32 8.67
N ILE A 73 -5.04 21.67 9.71
CA ILE A 73 -3.63 21.29 9.80
C ILE A 73 -3.49 20.04 10.67
N LEU A 74 -2.85 18.98 10.14
CA LEU A 74 -2.44 17.79 10.90
C LEU A 74 -0.94 17.55 10.66
N ASN A 75 -0.18 17.30 11.73
CA ASN A 75 1.21 16.88 11.60
C ASN A 75 1.29 15.38 11.87
N VAL A 76 1.71 14.60 10.88
CA VAL A 76 1.98 13.17 11.04
C VAL A 76 3.36 12.83 10.52
N ARG A 77 4.00 11.85 11.12
CA ARG A 77 5.10 11.10 10.53
C ARG A 77 4.53 9.82 9.99
N ILE A 78 4.88 9.48 8.76
CA ILE A 78 4.46 8.23 8.13
C ILE A 78 5.70 7.36 7.87
N LEU A 79 5.54 6.06 8.03
CA LEU A 79 6.46 5.04 7.52
C LEU A 79 5.65 4.13 6.60
N ILE A 80 5.88 4.23 5.29
CA ILE A 80 5.35 3.28 4.31
C ILE A 80 6.38 2.16 4.15
N ASN A 81 6.00 0.95 4.50
CA ASN A 81 6.85 -0.23 4.41
C ASN A 81 6.13 -1.36 3.64
N PRO A 82 6.42 -1.53 2.33
CA PRO A 82 5.99 -2.72 1.61
C PRO A 82 6.61 -3.99 2.21
N VAL A 83 5.89 -5.11 2.21
CA VAL A 83 6.41 -6.37 2.71
C VAL A 83 6.99 -7.18 1.56
N ASN A 84 8.23 -7.63 1.75
CA ASN A 84 8.84 -8.65 0.92
C ASN A 84 9.01 -9.92 1.76
N HIS A 85 8.46 -11.04 1.31
CA HIS A 85 8.51 -12.27 2.11
C HIS A 85 9.88 -12.98 2.07
N LEU A 86 10.73 -12.64 1.10
CA LEU A 86 12.11 -13.13 1.00
C LEU A 86 13.12 -12.21 1.70
N ASN A 87 12.81 -10.91 1.80
CA ASN A 87 13.65 -9.91 2.48
C ASN A 87 12.83 -9.00 3.42
N PRO A 88 12.58 -9.43 4.66
CA PRO A 88 11.72 -8.71 5.60
C PRO A 88 12.21 -7.31 5.98
N GLU A 89 13.51 -7.02 5.89
CA GLU A 89 14.05 -5.70 6.29
C GLU A 89 13.71 -4.58 5.30
N ASN A 90 13.47 -4.92 4.02
CA ASN A 90 13.06 -4.03 2.93
C ASN A 90 13.52 -2.54 3.01
N GLU A 91 14.81 -2.28 3.09
CA GLU A 91 15.30 -0.89 3.10
C GLU A 91 15.11 -0.17 1.74
N ARG A 92 14.91 -0.94 0.66
CA ARG A 92 14.77 -0.40 -0.71
C ARG A 92 13.53 0.47 -0.85
N PHE A 93 12.35 -0.07 -0.55
CA PHE A 93 11.08 0.64 -0.75
C PHE A 93 10.48 1.24 0.52
N LYS A 94 11.07 0.95 1.68
CA LYS A 94 10.76 1.64 2.92
C LYS A 94 10.96 3.14 2.77
N TYR A 95 9.96 3.90 3.20
CA TYR A 95 9.92 5.34 3.09
C TYR A 95 9.36 5.94 4.37
N ALA A 96 10.11 6.85 4.98
CA ALA A 96 9.68 7.58 6.16
C ALA A 96 9.77 9.07 5.89
N ASP A 97 8.73 9.82 6.24
CA ASP A 97 8.73 11.27 6.08
C ASP A 97 7.72 11.93 7.03
N ARG A 98 7.94 13.22 7.32
CA ARG A 98 7.10 14.03 8.21
C ARG A 98 6.33 15.04 7.39
N PHE A 99 5.01 14.99 7.51
CA PHE A 99 4.12 15.86 6.75
C PHE A 99 3.29 16.75 7.64
N ASN A 100 3.18 18.00 7.20
CA ASN A 100 2.15 18.92 7.63
C ASN A 100 1.03 18.86 6.59
N PHE A 101 0.00 18.08 6.86
CA PHE A 101 -1.19 18.02 6.02
C PHE A 101 -1.92 19.36 6.09
N LYS A 102 -1.76 20.17 5.03
CA LYS A 102 -2.74 21.18 4.62
C LYS A 102 -3.72 20.51 3.66
N MET A 103 -4.90 21.11 3.44
CA MET A 103 -5.86 20.56 2.47
C MET A 103 -5.17 20.29 1.11
N GLU A 104 -5.58 19.20 0.44
CA GLU A 104 -5.14 18.75 -0.91
C GLU A 104 -3.78 18.04 -1.03
N TYR A 105 -3.02 17.89 0.05
CA TYR A 105 -1.76 17.13 -0.01
C TYR A 105 -1.97 15.61 0.16
N CYS A 106 -1.14 14.83 -0.54
CA CYS A 106 -1.01 13.39 -0.37
C CYS A 106 0.47 13.05 -0.12
N ILE A 107 0.70 11.94 0.56
CA ILE A 107 2.03 11.41 0.83
C ILE A 107 2.33 10.37 -0.25
N LYS A 108 3.49 10.46 -0.89
CA LYS A 108 3.92 9.50 -1.91
C LYS A 108 5.12 8.72 -1.38
N GLY A 109 5.00 7.40 -1.38
CA GLY A 109 6.11 6.50 -1.13
C GLY A 109 7.10 6.44 -2.30
N LYS A 110 8.02 5.49 -2.21
CA LYS A 110 8.98 5.24 -3.28
C LYS A 110 8.30 4.58 -4.49
N LYS A 111 8.82 4.89 -5.67
CA LYS A 111 8.46 4.24 -6.93
C LYS A 111 8.84 2.76 -6.89
N MET A 112 7.95 1.88 -7.35
CA MET A 112 8.17 0.44 -7.43
C MET A 112 7.79 -0.06 -8.83
N TYR A 113 8.77 -0.53 -9.61
CA TYR A 113 8.52 -0.98 -10.99
C TYR A 113 7.80 -2.33 -11.02
N LEU A 114 6.79 -2.47 -11.90
CA LEU A 114 6.03 -3.70 -12.02
C LEU A 114 6.90 -4.88 -12.47
N SER A 115 7.94 -4.65 -13.28
CA SER A 115 8.89 -5.69 -13.67
C SER A 115 9.61 -6.32 -12.47
N GLU A 116 9.86 -5.54 -11.41
CA GLU A 116 10.46 -6.04 -10.18
C GLU A 116 9.41 -6.71 -9.28
N LEU A 117 8.23 -6.09 -9.15
CA LEU A 117 7.16 -6.58 -8.27
C LEU A 117 6.52 -7.87 -8.75
N LEU A 118 6.37 -8.04 -10.06
CA LEU A 118 5.71 -9.21 -10.66
C LEU A 118 6.68 -10.37 -10.90
N ASP A 119 7.98 -10.17 -10.74
CA ASP A 119 8.96 -11.25 -10.77
C ASP A 119 8.93 -11.99 -9.42
N GLU A 120 8.41 -13.22 -9.45
CA GLU A 120 8.27 -14.10 -8.29
C GLU A 120 9.59 -14.32 -7.54
N LYS A 121 10.73 -14.26 -8.24
CA LYS A 121 12.06 -14.42 -7.63
C LYS A 121 12.42 -13.30 -6.68
N ASN A 122 11.78 -12.14 -6.82
CA ASN A 122 12.05 -10.98 -6.00
C ASN A 122 11.26 -10.96 -4.69
N GLY A 123 10.32 -11.89 -4.47
CA GLY A 123 9.68 -12.07 -3.16
C GLY A 123 8.59 -11.06 -2.80
N TRP A 124 8.08 -10.30 -3.79
CA TRP A 124 7.04 -9.29 -3.56
C TRP A 124 5.63 -9.87 -3.58
N LEU A 125 5.40 -10.88 -4.42
CA LEU A 125 4.12 -11.58 -4.48
C LEU A 125 4.21 -12.82 -3.61
N ASN A 126 3.34 -12.92 -2.60
CA ASN A 126 3.14 -14.19 -1.92
C ASN A 126 2.19 -15.03 -2.77
N VAL A 127 2.74 -15.87 -3.65
CA VAL A 127 1.93 -16.83 -4.43
C VAL A 127 1.70 -18.05 -3.54
N ARG A 128 0.51 -18.14 -2.93
CA ARG A 128 0.09 -19.42 -2.37
C ARG A 128 -0.21 -20.35 -3.55
N HIS A 129 0.61 -21.39 -3.73
CA HIS A 129 0.25 -22.50 -4.61
C HIS A 129 -1.05 -23.12 -4.09
N VAL A 130 -2.17 -22.83 -4.75
CA VAL A 130 -3.38 -23.63 -4.61
C VAL A 130 -3.11 -24.89 -5.42
N SER A 131 -2.68 -25.96 -4.75
CA SER A 131 -2.53 -27.27 -5.37
C SER A 131 -3.90 -27.91 -5.52
N GLU A 132 -4.61 -27.60 -6.60
CA GLU A 132 -5.69 -28.46 -7.08
C GLU A 132 -5.52 -28.69 -8.59
N HIS A 133 -5.71 -29.93 -9.00
CA HIS A 133 -5.53 -30.42 -10.35
C HIS A 133 -6.41 -29.63 -11.34
N PHE A 134 -5.80 -28.85 -12.23
CA PHE A 134 -6.51 -28.20 -13.33
C PHE A 134 -5.83 -28.49 -14.67
N THR A 135 -6.68 -28.73 -15.68
CA THR A 135 -6.30 -29.15 -17.03
C THR A 135 -5.95 -27.96 -17.93
N ASN A 136 -5.19 -28.22 -19.00
CA ASN A 136 -4.54 -27.24 -19.89
C ASN A 136 -5.43 -26.15 -20.55
N SER A 137 -6.74 -26.13 -20.33
CA SER A 137 -7.64 -25.07 -20.81
C SER A 137 -7.84 -23.90 -19.81
N GLU A 138 -7.31 -23.98 -18.59
CA GLU A 138 -7.52 -22.98 -17.53
C GLU A 138 -6.31 -22.05 -17.26
N PHE A 139 -5.28 -22.13 -18.11
CA PHE A 139 -3.98 -21.45 -17.91
C PHE A 139 -4.07 -19.91 -17.92
N LEU A 140 -5.17 -19.32 -18.40
CA LEU A 140 -5.40 -17.86 -18.38
C LEU A 140 -6.24 -17.39 -17.17
N GLY A 141 -6.73 -18.31 -16.34
CA GLY A 141 -7.53 -18.03 -15.14
C GLY A 141 -6.79 -18.23 -13.80
N HIS A 142 -5.51 -18.61 -13.82
CA HIS A 142 -4.76 -19.02 -12.63
C HIS A 142 -3.41 -18.30 -12.49
N LEU A 143 -3.45 -16.96 -12.47
CA LEU A 143 -2.50 -16.23 -11.63
C LEU A 143 -2.99 -16.41 -10.18
N GLY A 144 -2.47 -17.44 -9.52
CA GLY A 144 -2.72 -17.74 -8.11
C GLY A 144 -2.60 -16.48 -7.25
N SER A 145 -3.48 -16.39 -6.24
CA SER A 145 -3.65 -15.26 -5.34
C SER A 145 -2.31 -14.61 -4.94
N SER A 146 -1.95 -13.54 -5.64
CA SER A 146 -0.73 -12.79 -5.37
C SER A 146 -1.06 -11.66 -4.40
N GLU A 147 -0.51 -11.73 -3.18
CA GLU A 147 -0.72 -10.75 -2.11
C GLU A 147 0.48 -9.79 -2.02
N ILE A 148 0.24 -8.48 -2.07
CA ILE A 148 1.20 -7.46 -1.60
C ILE A 148 0.67 -6.91 -0.28
N LYS A 149 1.50 -6.98 0.77
CA LYS A 149 1.21 -6.37 2.07
C LYS A 149 1.96 -5.05 2.20
N MET A 150 1.31 -4.03 2.72
CA MET A 150 1.93 -2.76 3.06
C MET A 150 1.52 -2.33 4.46
N TRP A 151 2.48 -1.76 5.18
CA TRP A 151 2.29 -1.15 6.48
C TRP A 151 2.46 0.36 6.32
N ALA A 152 1.52 1.13 6.86
CA ALA A 152 1.70 2.55 7.13
C ALA A 152 1.71 2.72 8.65
N ILE A 153 2.87 3.04 9.23
CA ILE A 153 2.95 3.42 10.65
C ILE A 153 2.89 4.93 10.72
N LEU A 154 1.94 5.45 11.48
CA LEU A 154 1.74 6.89 11.65
C LEU A 154 1.98 7.29 13.10
N PHE A 155 2.81 8.33 13.29
CA PHE A 155 3.24 8.87 14.59
C PHE A 155 3.06 10.39 14.66
#